data_AF-A0A2H0WK05-F1
#
_entry.id   AF-A0A2H0WK05-F1
#
_cell.length_a   1.000
_cell.length_b   1.000
_cell.length_c   1.000
_cell.angle_alpha   90.00
_cell.angle_beta   90.00
_cell.angle_gamma   90.00
#
_symmetry.space_group_name_H-M   'P 1'
#
loop_
_entity.id
_entity.type
_entity.pdbx_description
1 polymer ?
#
loop_
_entity_poly.entity_id
_entity_poly.type
_entity_poly.pdbx_seq_one_letter_code
_entity_poly.pdbx_strand_id
1 'polypeptide(L)'
;MNIPKNNLSRNSYYNCYSDLQRASKSLYLTPNSNVTITFLDHAIKLLENDKNGNVPKYCEKLLDIRKVLADKERLSQLGTARTADKILTLGILLRDSNPN
;
A
#
# COMPACT_ATOMS: atom_id res chain seq x y z
N MET A 1 12.94 28.50 7.28
CA MET A 1 12.87 27.26 8.09
C MET A 1 13.05 26.07 7.18
N ASN A 2 14.16 25.36 7.26
CA ASN A 2 14.35 24.10 6.53
C ASN A 2 13.55 23.01 7.25
N ILE A 3 12.38 22.66 6.73
CA ILE A 3 11.67 21.46 7.16
C ILE A 3 12.58 20.29 6.76
N PRO A 4 13.05 19.45 7.70
CA PRO A 4 13.86 18.30 7.33
C PRO A 4 13.03 17.43 6.38
N LYS A 5 13.63 17.05 5.24
CA LYS A 5 13.04 16.04 4.35
C LYS A 5 12.92 14.75 5.16
N ASN A 6 11.71 14.43 5.62
CA ASN A 6 11.42 13.20 6.35
C ASN A 6 11.44 12.03 5.36
N ASN A 7 12.64 11.63 4.97
CA ASN A 7 12.85 10.49 4.09
C ASN A 7 12.67 9.22 4.91
N LEU A 8 11.85 8.29 4.43
CA LEU A 8 11.74 6.99 5.06
C LEU A 8 13.08 6.27 5.07
N SER A 9 13.35 5.57 6.17
CA SER A 9 14.48 4.66 6.22
C SER A 9 14.28 3.51 5.23
N ARG A 10 15.39 2.91 4.78
CA ARG A 10 15.36 1.69 3.96
C ARG A 10 14.52 0.58 4.60
N ASN A 11 14.63 0.40 5.92
CA ASN A 11 13.85 -0.58 6.67
C ASN A 11 12.34 -0.27 6.61
N SER A 12 11.97 1.01 6.63
CA SER A 12 10.57 1.44 6.50
C SER A 12 9.99 1.08 5.12
N TYR A 13 10.77 1.20 4.04
CA TYR A 13 10.35 0.75 2.70
C TYR A 13 10.17 -0.76 2.62
N TYR A 14 11.07 -1.55 3.20
CA TYR A 14 10.91 -3.00 3.26
C TYR A 14 9.71 -3.43 4.10
N ASN A 15 9.46 -2.74 5.21
CA ASN A 15 8.27 -2.99 6.04
C ASN A 15 6.99 -2.69 5.25
N CYS A 16 6.95 -1.55 4.55
CA CYS A 16 5.82 -1.21 3.68
C CYS A 16 5.61 -2.27 2.58
N TYR A 17 6.67 -2.71 1.91
CA TYR A 17 6.59 -3.79 0.93
C TYR A 17 6.03 -5.09 1.53
N SER A 18 6.55 -5.52 2.69
CA SER A 18 6.10 -6.72 3.39
C SER A 18 4.62 -6.65 3.77
N ASP A 19 4.16 -5.49 4.25
CA ASP A 19 2.75 -5.29 4.60
C ASP A 19 1.85 -5.31 3.36
N LEU A 20 2.28 -4.73 2.24
CA LEU A 20 1.54 -4.81 0.99
C LEU A 20 1.46 -6.26 0.45
N GLN A 21 2.51 -7.06 0.62
CA GLN A 21 2.46 -8.50 0.31
C GLN A 21 1.44 -9.24 1.19
N ARG A 22 1.44 -8.96 2.51
CA ARG A 22 0.50 -9.57 3.45
C ARG A 22 -0.95 -9.15 3.18
N ALA A 23 -1.17 -7.87 2.86
CA ALA A 23 -2.48 -7.34 2.48
C ALA A 23 -2.98 -8.02 1.20
N SER A 24 -2.14 -8.12 0.16
CA SER A 24 -2.47 -8.82 -1.08
C SER A 24 -2.84 -10.29 -0.83
N LYS A 25 -2.01 -11.02 -0.08
CA LYS A 25 -2.25 -12.43 0.25
C LYS A 25 -3.56 -12.62 1.03
N SER A 26 -3.79 -11.77 2.03
CA SER A 26 -5.02 -11.80 2.83
C SER A 26 -6.25 -11.52 1.99
N LEU A 27 -6.20 -10.53 1.08
CA LEU A 27 -7.32 -10.21 0.21
C LEU A 27 -7.65 -11.36 -0.73
N TYR A 28 -6.63 -12.03 -1.25
CA TYR A 28 -6.79 -13.16 -2.16
C TYR A 28 -7.38 -14.39 -1.46
N LEU A 29 -6.85 -14.77 -0.29
CA LEU A 29 -7.24 -16.00 0.40
C LEU A 29 -8.47 -15.82 1.31
N THR A 30 -8.61 -14.65 1.91
CA THR A 30 -9.60 -14.36 2.96
C THR A 30 -10.19 -12.94 2.77
N PRO A 31 -10.92 -12.65 1.67
CA PRO A 31 -11.33 -11.28 1.30
C PRO A 31 -12.23 -10.57 2.33
N ASN A 32 -12.95 -11.32 3.15
CA ASN A 32 -13.83 -10.78 4.18
C ASN A 32 -13.11 -10.49 5.51
N SER A 33 -11.81 -10.75 5.58
CA SER A 33 -11.00 -10.51 6.78
C SER A 33 -10.53 -9.06 6.87
N ASN A 34 -10.55 -8.51 8.07
CA ASN A 34 -9.98 -7.18 8.36
C ASN A 34 -8.45 -7.14 8.23
N VAL A 35 -7.79 -8.29 8.12
CA VAL A 35 -6.31 -8.39 8.02
C VAL A 35 -5.77 -7.59 6.83
N THR A 36 -6.46 -7.62 5.68
CA THR A 36 -6.07 -6.82 4.51
C THR A 36 -6.01 -5.34 4.84
N ILE A 37 -7.02 -4.84 5.55
CA ILE A 37 -7.15 -3.45 5.96
C ILE A 37 -6.05 -3.07 6.95
N THR A 38 -5.79 -3.92 7.96
CA THR A 38 -4.76 -3.66 8.97
C THR A 38 -3.38 -3.44 8.34
N PHE A 39 -2.96 -4.31 7.43
CA PHE A 39 -1.66 -4.16 6.76
C PHE A 39 -1.64 -3.00 5.77
N LEU A 40 -2.73 -2.76 5.06
CA LEU A 40 -2.83 -1.62 4.13
C LEU A 40 -2.76 -0.28 4.88
N ASP A 41 -3.47 -0.14 6.00
CA ASP A 41 -3.46 1.08 6.81
C ASP A 41 -2.07 1.33 7.44
N HIS A 42 -1.38 0.26 7.88
CA HIS A 42 -0.01 0.39 8.37
C HIS A 42 0.95 0.83 7.27
N ALA A 43 0.85 0.25 6.07
CA ALA A 43 1.65 0.65 4.92
C ALA A 43 1.41 2.13 4.53
N ILE A 44 0.15 2.58 4.50
CA ILE A 44 -0.20 3.98 4.21
C ILE A 44 0.43 4.91 5.26
N LYS A 45 0.30 4.61 6.55
CA LYS A 45 0.86 5.41 7.64
C LYS A 45 2.38 5.58 7.53
N LEU A 46 3.09 4.54 7.08
CA LEU A 46 4.53 4.65 6.82
C LEU A 46 4.83 5.66 5.70
N LEU A 47 3.99 5.74 4.66
CA LEU A 47 4.22 6.56 3.48
C LEU A 47 3.71 8.00 3.59
N GLU A 48 2.72 8.30 4.43
CA GLU A 48 2.03 9.60 4.48
C GLU A 48 2.96 10.83 4.55
N ASN A 49 4.07 10.68 5.27
CA ASN A 49 5.02 11.75 5.54
C ASN A 49 6.22 11.78 4.58
N ASP A 50 6.37 10.78 3.70
CA ASP A 50 7.46 10.74 2.75
C ASP A 50 7.07 11.47 1.45
N LYS A 51 7.78 12.57 1.18
CA LYS A 51 7.57 13.42 0.01
C LYS A 51 8.58 13.17 -1.11
N ASN A 52 9.35 12.09 -1.05
CA ASN A 52 10.38 11.80 -2.05
C ASN A 52 9.80 11.11 -3.28
N GLY A 53 10.27 11.58 -4.44
CA GLY A 53 10.03 10.95 -5.73
C GLY A 53 8.55 10.63 -5.96
N ASN A 54 8.27 9.34 -6.23
CA ASN A 54 6.91 8.87 -6.51
C ASN A 54 6.16 8.37 -5.27
N VAL A 55 6.74 8.46 -4.06
CA VAL A 55 6.10 7.93 -2.83
C VAL A 55 4.72 8.53 -2.56
N PRO A 56 4.51 9.86 -2.69
CA PRO A 56 3.17 10.44 -2.55
C PRO A 56 2.13 9.80 -3.50
N LYS A 57 2.51 9.53 -4.76
CA LYS A 57 1.63 8.90 -5.75
C LYS A 57 1.28 7.46 -5.38
N TYR A 58 2.23 6.72 -4.80
CA TYR A 58 1.96 5.37 -4.31
C TYR A 58 1.02 5.41 -3.10
N CYS A 59 1.24 6.34 -2.17
CA CYS A 59 0.35 6.55 -1.02
C CYS A 59 -1.08 6.89 -1.45
N GLU A 60 -1.26 7.79 -2.42
CA GLU A 60 -2.59 8.12 -2.99
C GLU A 60 -3.28 6.90 -3.60
N LYS A 61 -2.55 6.09 -4.38
CA LYS A 61 -3.10 4.86 -4.96
C LYS A 61 -3.52 3.84 -3.90
N LEU A 62 -2.77 3.73 -2.80
CA LEU A 62 -3.12 2.86 -1.68
C LEU A 62 -4.36 3.37 -0.94
N LEU A 63 -4.49 4.68 -0.75
CA LEU A 63 -5.71 5.31 -0.20
C LEU A 63 -6.93 5.06 -1.09
N ASP A 64 -6.78 5.06 -2.42
CA ASP A 64 -7.87 4.73 -3.33
C ASP A 64 -8.26 3.25 -3.27
N ILE A 65 -7.28 2.35 -3.15
CA ILE A 65 -7.56 0.94 -2.88
C ILE A 65 -8.31 0.79 -1.55
N ARG A 66 -7.91 1.55 -0.51
CA ARG A 66 -8.59 1.53 0.78
C ARG A 66 -10.08 1.90 0.67
N LYS A 67 -10.42 2.87 -0.17
CA LYS A 67 -11.80 3.24 -0.50
C LYS A 67 -12.52 2.12 -1.27
N VAL A 68 -11.86 1.49 -2.24
CA VAL A 68 -12.41 0.33 -2.95
C VAL A 68 -12.74 -0.81 -1.99
N LEU A 69 -11.88 -1.10 -1.01
CA LEU A 69 -12.12 -2.17 -0.05
C LEU A 69 -13.28 -1.86 0.92
N ALA A 70 -13.57 -0.58 1.17
CA ALA A 70 -14.73 -0.16 1.96
C ALA A 70 -16.04 -0.26 1.17
N ASP A 71 -15.97 -0.17 -0.16
CA ASP A 71 -17.11 -0.24 -1.08
C ASP A 71 -17.23 -1.64 -1.69
N LYS A 72 -18.12 -2.46 -1.11
CA LYS A 72 -18.32 -3.85 -1.54
C LYS A 72 -18.77 -3.97 -3.00
N GLU A 73 -19.56 -3.02 -3.50
CA GLU A 73 -20.04 -3.04 -4.88
C GLU A 73 -18.88 -2.79 -5.84
N ARG A 74 -18.08 -1.76 -5.56
CA ARG A 74 -16.90 -1.43 -6.36
C ARG A 74 -15.84 -2.53 -6.31
N LEU A 75 -15.64 -3.17 -5.17
CA LEU A 75 -14.75 -4.33 -5.05
C LEU A 75 -15.24 -5.51 -5.91
N SER A 76 -16.54 -5.78 -5.91
CA SER A 76 -17.15 -6.83 -6.76
C SER A 76 -16.93 -6.56 -8.25
N GLN A 77 -17.18 -5.31 -8.70
CA GLN A 77 -16.98 -4.89 -10.09
C GLN A 77 -15.51 -4.97 -10.54
N LEU A 78 -14.57 -4.57 -9.68
CA LEU A 78 -13.14 -4.61 -10.01
C LEU A 78 -12.53 -6.00 -9.89
N GLY A 79 -13.07 -6.83 -9.00
CA GLY A 79 -12.57 -8.15 -8.67
C GLY A 79 -11.53 -8.15 -7.55
N THR A 80 -11.73 -9.05 -6.58
CA THR A 80 -10.83 -9.26 -5.44
C THR A 80 -9.39 -9.57 -5.88
N ALA A 81 -9.21 -10.53 -6.78
CA ALA A 81 -7.88 -10.93 -7.25
C ALA A 81 -7.15 -9.78 -7.94
N ARG A 82 -7.84 -9.05 -8.83
CA ARG A 82 -7.28 -7.88 -9.51
C ARG A 82 -6.91 -6.77 -8.51
N THR A 83 -7.67 -6.60 -7.44
CA THR A 83 -7.37 -5.63 -6.39
C THR A 83 -6.16 -6.07 -5.56
N ALA A 84 -6.04 -7.37 -5.26
CA ALA A 84 -4.85 -7.94 -4.61
C ALA A 84 -3.59 -7.74 -5.47
N ASP A 85 -3.65 -8.06 -6.76
CA ASP A 85 -2.53 -7.87 -7.69
C ASP A 85 -2.08 -6.41 -7.76
N LYS A 86 -3.03 -5.46 -7.72
CA LYS A 86 -2.72 -4.02 -7.65
C LYS A 86 -1.95 -3.67 -6.37
N ILE A 87 -2.37 -4.18 -5.21
CA ILE A 87 -1.66 -3.97 -3.94
C ILE A 87 -0.22 -4.48 -4.05
N LEU A 88 -0.05 -5.73 -4.53
CA LEU A 88 1.28 -6.33 -4.68
C LEU A 88 2.16 -5.55 -5.67
N THR A 89 1.59 -5.16 -6.80
CA THR A 89 2.28 -4.38 -7.84
C THR A 89 2.79 -3.05 -7.28
N LEU A 90 1.96 -2.33 -6.50
CA LEU A 90 2.38 -1.10 -5.85
C LEU A 90 3.53 -1.33 -4.86
N GLY A 91 3.49 -2.43 -4.10
CA GLY A 91 4.59 -2.81 -3.21
C GLY A 91 5.90 -3.05 -3.96
N ILE A 92 5.87 -3.78 -5.08
CA ILE A 92 7.05 -4.03 -5.90
C ILE A 92 7.61 -2.72 -6.46
N LEU A 93 6.76 -1.88 -7.04
CA LEU A 93 7.17 -0.58 -7.59
C LEU A 93 7.75 0.35 -6.53
N LEU A 94 7.18 0.35 -5.31
CA LEU A 94 7.69 1.14 -4.20
C LEU A 94 9.09 0.68 -3.77
N ARG A 95 9.31 -0.64 -3.66
CA ARG A 95 10.61 -1.23 -3.34
C ARG A 95 11.65 -0.89 -4.39
N ASP A 96 11.29 -1.01 -5.67
CA ASP A 96 12.22 -0.82 -6.79
C ASP A 96 12.49 0.66 -7.08
N SER A 97 11.60 1.58 -6.66
CA SER A 97 11.79 3.03 -6.77
C SER A 97 12.74 3.63 -5.73
N ASN A 98 13.11 2.85 -4.70
CA ASN A 98 14.14 3.22 -3.74
C ASN A 98 15.23 2.14 -3.69
N PRO A 99 15.95 1.91 -4.81
CA PRO A 99 17.05 0.98 -4.83
C PRO A 99 18.26 1.62 -4.14
N ASN A 100 18.71 1.00 -3.04
CA ASN A 100 20.00 1.20 -2.34
C ASN A 100 20.65 2.59 -2.40
#